data_AF-A0A962V4L7-F1
#
_entry.id   AF-A0A962V4L7-F1
#
_cell.length_a   1.000
_cell.length_b   1.000
_cell.length_c   1.000
_cell.angle_alpha   90.00
_cell.angle_beta   90.00
_cell.angle_gamma   90.00
#
_symmetry.space_group_name_H-M   'P 1'
#
loop_
_entity.id
_entity.type
_entity.pdbx_description
1 polymer ?
#
loop_
_entity_poly.entity_id
_entity_poly.type
_entity_poly.pdbx_seq_one_letter_code
_entity_poly.pdbx_strand_id
1 'polypeptide(L)'
;MNMDYNEFVHPNHSAFFIAAAKKLNCHILIRKTGRAALSWVGKRGYTGKRADLKAKTANLNIGSRPVAGLVCSPYLRPEVFTADRLASAREMWAKSAHLITVPNSKAGFADDIQPRGCLTPYMVQSNPNHRHFGCVALVEMGLLMPRYVHGDYDLYAIVPANQNFNPDAISIRRSTMGTTMSPDGLGHKALSQMQVPNFESPLSFQLANYINTSIAMSSPDLLGSLMVNHGEQVNIGPKGYTYEPVLAILAQPKNGQWARILVTREDHEQFYREN
;
A
#
# COMPACT_ATOMS: atom_id res chain seq x y z
N MET A 1 24.16 8.70 -2.13
CA MET A 1 23.52 7.72 -1.22
C MET A 1 23.19 6.49 -2.06
N ASN A 2 23.78 5.32 -1.80
CA ASN A 2 23.51 4.12 -2.59
C ASN A 2 22.12 3.59 -2.23
N MET A 3 21.14 3.79 -3.09
CA MET A 3 19.79 3.25 -2.87
C MET A 3 19.73 1.79 -3.31
N ASP A 4 19.16 0.95 -2.45
CA ASP A 4 18.98 -0.49 -2.68
C ASP A 4 17.57 -0.76 -3.21
N TYR A 5 17.43 -1.72 -4.13
CA TYR A 5 16.13 -2.17 -4.66
C TYR A 5 15.22 -2.66 -3.52
N ASN A 6 15.83 -3.14 -2.44
CA ASN A 6 15.18 -3.57 -1.20
C ASN A 6 14.52 -2.42 -0.40
N GLU A 7 14.55 -1.17 -0.88
CA GLU A 7 13.72 -0.08 -0.36
C GLU A 7 12.37 0.06 -1.07
N PHE A 8 12.22 -0.57 -2.24
CA PHE A 8 11.06 -0.42 -3.12
C PHE A 8 10.20 -1.68 -3.15
N VAL A 9 10.82 -2.84 -3.32
CA VAL A 9 10.14 -4.13 -3.49
C VAL A 9 10.80 -5.18 -2.60
N HIS A 10 10.02 -6.08 -2.04
CA HIS A 10 10.55 -7.23 -1.30
C HIS A 10 11.37 -8.12 -2.24
N PRO A 11 12.57 -8.61 -1.85
CA PRO A 11 13.45 -9.37 -2.74
C PRO A 11 12.75 -10.55 -3.45
N ASN A 12 11.92 -11.30 -2.71
CA ASN A 12 11.19 -12.45 -3.25
C ASN A 12 10.11 -12.06 -4.28
N HIS A 13 9.72 -10.79 -4.34
CA HIS A 13 8.67 -10.31 -5.25
C HIS A 13 9.24 -9.68 -6.52
N SER A 14 10.52 -9.30 -6.54
CA SER A 14 11.17 -8.63 -7.69
C SER A 14 11.04 -9.45 -8.98
N ALA A 15 11.18 -10.77 -8.89
CA ALA A 15 11.02 -11.65 -10.05
C ALA A 15 9.58 -11.62 -10.64
N PHE A 16 8.56 -11.43 -9.79
CA PHE A 16 7.17 -11.32 -10.25
C PHE A 16 6.93 -10.03 -11.02
N PHE A 17 7.52 -8.91 -10.57
CA PHE A 17 7.47 -7.65 -11.30
C PHE A 17 8.17 -7.74 -12.65
N ILE A 18 9.36 -8.36 -12.72
CA ILE A 18 10.07 -8.58 -13.98
C ILE A 18 9.24 -9.46 -14.93
N ALA A 19 8.67 -10.56 -14.42
CA ALA A 19 7.83 -11.44 -15.23
C ALA A 19 6.58 -10.72 -15.75
N ALA A 20 5.97 -9.86 -14.93
CA ALA A 20 4.81 -9.04 -15.31
C ALA A 20 5.16 -8.02 -16.40
N ALA A 21 6.26 -7.29 -16.22
CA ALA A 21 6.78 -6.30 -17.18
C ALA A 21 7.00 -6.92 -18.57
N LYS A 22 7.61 -8.12 -18.60
CA LYS A 22 7.83 -8.89 -19.83
C LYS A 22 6.51 -9.35 -20.46
N LYS A 23 5.63 -9.95 -19.66
CA LYS A 23 4.37 -10.54 -20.15
C LYS A 23 3.43 -9.48 -20.74
N LEU A 24 3.37 -8.31 -20.11
CA LEU A 24 2.48 -7.23 -20.51
C LEU A 24 3.19 -6.20 -21.41
N ASN A 25 4.46 -6.44 -21.76
CA ASN A 25 5.29 -5.55 -22.56
C ASN A 25 5.21 -4.09 -22.09
N CYS A 26 5.49 -3.87 -20.80
CA CYS A 26 5.46 -2.56 -20.18
C CYS A 26 6.57 -2.39 -19.15
N HIS A 27 6.98 -1.14 -18.93
CA HIS A 27 7.83 -0.76 -17.82
C HIS A 27 6.98 -0.39 -16.61
N ILE A 28 7.48 -0.71 -15.42
CA ILE A 28 6.76 -0.52 -14.16
C ILE A 28 7.62 0.37 -13.26
N LEU A 29 7.12 1.55 -12.89
CA LEU A 29 7.79 2.44 -11.95
C LEU A 29 7.12 2.30 -10.59
N ILE A 30 7.92 2.03 -9.56
CA ILE A 30 7.44 1.70 -8.22
C ILE A 30 8.03 2.72 -7.24
N ARG A 31 7.19 3.32 -6.40
CA ARG A 31 7.62 4.24 -5.33
C ARG A 31 8.26 3.46 -4.18
N LYS A 32 8.94 4.18 -3.29
CA LYS A 32 9.51 3.57 -2.08
C LYS A 32 8.40 3.09 -1.13
N THR A 33 8.29 1.78 -0.94
CA THR A 33 7.50 1.19 0.17
C THR A 33 8.23 1.35 1.51
N GLY A 34 9.57 1.29 1.50
CA GLY A 34 10.43 1.45 2.67
C GLY A 34 10.74 0.14 3.39
N ARG A 35 12.01 -0.03 3.79
CA ARG A 35 12.53 -1.26 4.42
C ARG A 35 11.72 -1.74 5.63
N ALA A 36 11.25 -0.80 6.46
CA ALA A 36 10.45 -1.16 7.64
C ALA A 36 9.13 -1.83 7.25
N ALA A 37 8.41 -1.32 6.25
CA ALA A 37 7.18 -1.94 5.76
C ALA A 37 7.48 -3.30 5.07
N LEU A 38 8.52 -3.35 4.25
CA LEU A 38 8.95 -4.58 3.57
C LEU A 38 9.30 -5.71 4.54
N SER A 39 9.77 -5.38 5.75
CA SER A 39 10.05 -6.37 6.79
C SER A 39 8.80 -7.12 7.29
N TRP A 40 7.59 -6.63 7.00
CA TRP A 40 6.32 -7.29 7.35
C TRP A 40 5.71 -8.09 6.21
N VAL A 41 6.15 -7.84 4.97
CA VAL A 41 5.61 -8.47 3.77
C VAL A 41 5.81 -9.99 3.83
N GLY A 42 4.76 -10.74 3.50
CA GLY A 42 4.77 -12.21 3.48
C GLY A 42 4.70 -12.87 4.87
N LYS A 43 4.63 -12.10 5.96
CA LYS A 43 4.42 -12.66 7.31
C LYS A 43 2.92 -12.92 7.54
N ARG A 44 2.61 -14.07 8.16
CA ARG A 44 1.24 -14.41 8.58
C ARG A 44 0.69 -13.38 9.56
N GLY A 45 -0.58 -12.99 9.38
CA GLY A 45 -1.24 -12.00 10.25
C GLY A 45 -0.91 -10.54 9.89
N TYR A 46 -0.35 -10.31 8.70
CA TYR A 46 -0.08 -8.99 8.16
C TYR A 46 -0.64 -8.87 6.75
N THR A 47 -0.96 -7.64 6.33
CA THR A 47 -1.49 -7.37 5.00
C THR A 47 -1.07 -5.99 4.51
N GLY A 48 -0.96 -5.84 3.19
CA GLY A 48 -0.75 -4.54 2.57
C GLY A 48 -1.94 -3.63 2.82
N LYS A 49 -1.66 -2.34 2.97
CA LYS A 49 -2.68 -1.30 3.09
C LYS A 49 -3.58 -1.31 1.86
N ARG A 50 -4.89 -1.36 2.07
CA ARG A 50 -5.86 -1.15 0.99
C ARG A 50 -5.97 0.34 0.69
N ALA A 51 -6.42 0.64 -0.51
CA ALA A 51 -6.51 2.01 -1.01
C ALA A 51 -7.47 2.94 -0.25
N ASP A 52 -8.47 2.37 0.43
CA ASP A 52 -9.43 3.09 1.27
C ASP A 52 -8.78 3.64 2.55
N LEU A 53 -7.74 2.95 3.05
CA LEU A 53 -6.99 3.36 4.24
C LEU A 53 -5.85 4.31 3.87
N LYS A 54 -6.05 5.62 4.08
CA LYS A 54 -5.04 6.66 3.84
C LYS A 54 -4.11 6.89 5.03
N ALA A 55 -4.43 6.36 6.21
CA ALA A 55 -3.61 6.45 7.42
C ALA A 55 -2.14 6.02 7.17
N LYS A 56 -1.21 6.69 7.85
CA LYS A 56 0.23 6.53 7.62
C LYS A 56 0.83 5.44 8.48
N THR A 57 1.88 4.81 7.95
CA THR A 57 2.75 3.89 8.71
C THR A 57 3.68 4.65 9.65
N ALA A 58 3.95 4.07 10.81
CA ALA A 58 5.00 4.51 11.73
C ALA A 58 6.37 4.39 11.05
N ASN A 59 7.29 5.33 11.34
CA ASN A 59 8.66 5.31 10.79
C ASN A 59 9.75 5.15 11.85
N LEU A 60 9.39 4.98 13.11
CA LEU A 60 10.31 4.70 14.21
C LEU A 60 9.85 3.48 15.01
N ASN A 61 10.81 2.73 15.55
CA ASN A 61 10.58 1.77 16.63
C ASN A 61 10.95 2.45 17.94
N ILE A 62 10.06 2.41 18.93
CA ILE A 62 10.29 3.00 20.25
C ILE A 62 10.20 1.89 21.31
N GLY A 63 11.24 1.79 22.13
CA GLY A 63 11.41 0.71 23.10
C GLY A 63 11.53 -0.66 22.41
N SER A 64 10.94 -1.68 23.03
CA SER A 64 11.00 -3.07 22.55
C SER A 64 9.93 -3.44 21.52
N ARG A 65 9.12 -2.48 21.03
CA ARG A 65 7.98 -2.76 20.15
C ARG A 65 8.30 -2.43 18.70
N PRO A 66 8.48 -3.44 17.83
CA PRO A 66 8.69 -3.20 16.41
C PRO A 66 7.35 -2.85 15.76
N VAL A 67 7.12 -1.55 15.51
CA VAL A 67 5.89 -1.06 14.84
C VAL A 67 6.19 -0.23 13.60
N ALA A 68 7.46 0.13 13.36
CA ALA A 68 7.85 0.82 12.14
C ALA A 68 7.44 0.00 10.91
N GLY A 69 6.85 0.65 9.92
CA GLY A 69 6.28 0.01 8.73
C GLY A 69 4.82 -0.40 8.86
N LEU A 70 4.24 -0.42 10.07
CA LEU A 70 2.81 -0.68 10.29
C LEU A 70 2.01 0.63 10.39
N VAL A 71 0.76 0.62 9.92
CA VAL A 71 -0.20 1.72 10.12
C VAL A 71 -0.49 1.85 11.61
N CYS A 72 -0.26 3.04 12.16
CA CYS A 72 -0.34 3.28 13.60
C CYS A 72 -1.13 4.56 13.91
N SER A 73 -1.81 4.58 15.05
CA SER A 73 -2.55 5.76 15.51
C SER A 73 -1.57 6.84 16.01
N PRO A 74 -1.53 8.03 15.39
CA PRO A 74 -0.69 9.14 15.85
C PRO A 74 -1.21 9.79 17.15
N TYR A 75 -2.34 9.32 17.68
CA TYR A 75 -2.93 9.77 18.94
C TYR A 75 -2.61 8.82 20.10
N LEU A 76 -2.51 7.51 19.83
CA LEU A 76 -2.07 6.54 20.84
C LEU A 76 -0.54 6.42 20.92
N ARG A 77 0.14 6.58 19.78
CA ARG A 77 1.60 6.43 19.66
C ARG A 77 2.19 7.59 18.83
N PRO A 78 2.10 8.85 19.26
CA PRO A 78 2.72 9.96 18.52
C PRO A 78 4.23 9.81 18.36
N GLU A 79 4.90 9.17 19.32
CA GLU A 79 6.36 9.02 19.39
C GLU A 79 6.95 8.07 18.35
N VAL A 80 6.13 7.25 17.68
CA VAL A 80 6.59 6.35 16.59
C VAL A 80 6.63 7.04 15.23
N PHE A 81 6.32 8.35 15.21
CA PHE A 81 6.42 9.23 14.06
C PHE A 81 7.50 10.28 14.30
N THR A 82 8.38 10.48 13.32
CA THR A 82 9.28 11.64 13.31
C THR A 82 8.48 12.95 13.27
N ALA A 83 9.08 14.05 13.74
CA ALA A 83 8.40 15.33 13.88
C ALA A 83 7.80 15.85 12.55
N ASP A 84 8.52 15.67 11.45
CA ASP A 84 8.10 16.02 10.10
C ASP A 84 6.94 15.12 9.59
N ARG A 85 6.86 13.86 10.03
CA ARG A 85 5.82 12.92 9.61
C ARG A 85 4.54 13.02 10.42
N LEU A 86 4.64 13.39 11.71
CA LEU A 86 3.51 13.36 12.66
C LEU A 86 2.31 14.21 12.20
N ALA A 87 2.55 15.40 11.66
CA ALA A 87 1.49 16.28 11.15
C ALA A 87 0.69 15.60 10.02
N SER A 88 1.40 15.06 9.02
CA SER A 88 0.77 14.33 7.91
C SER A 88 0.06 13.05 8.38
N ALA A 89 0.60 12.36 9.40
CA ALA A 89 -0.01 11.17 9.97
C ALA A 89 -1.37 11.50 10.61
N ARG A 90 -1.45 12.60 11.36
CA ARG A 90 -2.72 13.08 11.96
C ARG A 90 -3.75 13.49 10.92
N GLU A 91 -3.31 14.22 9.88
CA GLU A 91 -4.19 14.64 8.79
C GLU A 91 -4.79 13.42 8.06
N MET A 92 -3.93 12.48 7.66
CA MET A 92 -4.40 11.27 6.96
C MET A 92 -5.21 10.34 7.86
N TRP A 93 -4.90 10.30 9.16
CA TRP A 93 -5.73 9.58 10.13
C TRP A 93 -7.15 10.13 10.17
N ALA A 94 -7.33 11.45 10.21
CA ALA A 94 -8.65 12.07 10.20
C ALA A 94 -9.45 11.68 8.94
N LYS A 95 -8.79 11.60 7.78
CA LYS A 95 -9.40 11.13 6.53
C LYS A 95 -9.84 9.67 6.57
N SER A 96 -9.23 8.84 7.40
CA SER A 96 -9.55 7.41 7.52
C SER A 96 -10.30 7.03 8.80
N ALA A 97 -10.55 7.96 9.71
CA ALA A 97 -11.14 7.67 11.02
C ALA A 97 -12.50 6.96 10.91
N HIS A 98 -13.27 7.25 9.86
CA HIS A 98 -14.57 6.61 9.59
C HIS A 98 -14.47 5.11 9.23
N LEU A 99 -13.28 4.62 8.86
CA LEU A 99 -13.02 3.21 8.56
C LEU A 99 -12.40 2.44 9.73
N ILE A 100 -12.08 3.12 10.83
CA ILE A 100 -11.26 2.57 11.91
C ILE A 100 -12.04 2.59 13.22
N THR A 101 -12.35 1.41 13.74
CA THR A 101 -12.88 1.23 15.09
C THR A 101 -11.76 1.43 16.10
N VAL A 102 -11.88 2.47 16.94
CA VAL A 102 -11.02 2.68 18.10
C VAL A 102 -11.75 2.14 19.32
N PRO A 103 -11.28 1.04 19.94
CA PRO A 103 -11.95 0.46 21.10
C PRO A 103 -11.86 1.40 22.30
N ASN A 104 -12.97 1.56 23.03
CA ASN A 104 -13.00 2.33 24.28
C ASN A 104 -12.33 1.59 25.45
N SER A 105 -12.04 0.29 25.30
CA SER A 105 -11.36 -0.52 26.31
C SER A 105 -9.86 -0.61 26.05
N LYS A 106 -9.08 -0.77 27.11
CA LYS A 106 -7.64 -1.11 27.05
C LYS A 106 -7.38 -2.62 26.91
N ALA A 107 -8.42 -3.43 26.70
CA ALA A 107 -8.26 -4.88 26.56
C ALA A 107 -7.70 -5.27 25.19
N GLY A 108 -7.95 -4.46 24.16
CA GLY A 108 -7.56 -4.75 22.78
C GLY A 108 -8.29 -5.94 22.20
N PHE A 109 -7.64 -6.63 21.27
CA PHE A 109 -8.09 -7.89 20.68
C PHE A 109 -6.93 -8.88 20.58
N ALA A 110 -7.24 -10.18 20.49
CA ALA A 110 -6.24 -11.22 20.27
C ALA A 110 -5.93 -11.38 18.76
N ASP A 111 -4.68 -11.68 18.43
CA ASP A 111 -4.23 -11.85 17.03
C ASP A 111 -4.89 -13.06 16.34
N ASP A 112 -5.36 -14.04 17.12
CA ASP A 112 -5.89 -15.32 16.67
C ASP A 112 -7.40 -15.51 16.90
N ILE A 113 -8.09 -14.47 17.38
CA ILE A 113 -9.53 -14.50 17.61
C ILE A 113 -10.19 -13.40 16.79
N GLN A 114 -11.19 -13.79 16.01
CA GLN A 114 -12.03 -12.86 15.26
C GLN A 114 -12.72 -11.87 16.22
N PRO A 115 -12.46 -10.56 16.10
CA PRO A 115 -13.01 -9.58 17.03
C PRO A 115 -14.50 -9.40 16.77
N ARG A 116 -15.29 -9.23 17.84
CA ARG A 116 -16.75 -9.06 17.76
C ARG A 116 -17.15 -7.58 17.85
N GLY A 117 -18.28 -7.23 17.26
CA GLY A 117 -18.85 -5.87 17.35
C GLY A 117 -18.05 -4.80 16.60
N CYS A 118 -17.25 -5.19 15.61
CA CYS A 118 -16.50 -4.26 14.78
C CYS A 118 -17.43 -3.68 13.70
N LEU A 119 -17.76 -2.39 13.79
CA LEU A 119 -18.63 -1.72 12.82
C LEU A 119 -17.88 -1.24 11.57
N THR A 120 -16.55 -1.33 11.56
CA THR A 120 -15.73 -0.81 10.46
C THR A 120 -14.73 -1.88 10.00
N PRO A 121 -14.17 -1.76 8.79
CA PRO A 121 -13.25 -2.76 8.27
C PRO A 121 -11.93 -2.84 9.03
N TYR A 122 -11.55 -1.80 9.80
CA TYR A 122 -10.31 -1.76 10.55
C TYR A 122 -10.53 -1.58 12.05
N MET A 123 -9.58 -2.06 12.85
CA MET A 123 -9.61 -1.90 14.30
C MET A 123 -8.23 -1.55 14.84
N VAL A 124 -8.16 -0.67 15.85
CA VAL A 124 -6.90 -0.34 16.53
C VAL A 124 -6.65 -1.29 17.69
N GLN A 125 -5.43 -1.81 17.78
CA GLN A 125 -4.97 -2.56 18.94
C GLN A 125 -4.76 -1.61 20.13
N SER A 126 -5.74 -1.57 21.05
CA SER A 126 -5.76 -0.64 22.18
C SER A 126 -5.09 -1.16 23.45
N ASN A 127 -4.65 -2.42 23.49
CA ASN A 127 -4.01 -3.00 24.66
C ASN A 127 -2.57 -2.47 24.83
N PRO A 128 -2.28 -1.69 25.90
CA PRO A 128 -0.95 -1.14 26.12
C PRO A 128 0.11 -2.19 26.39
N ASN A 129 -0.22 -3.46 26.65
CA ASN A 129 0.75 -4.54 26.82
C ASN A 129 0.96 -5.36 25.54
N HIS A 130 0.18 -5.11 24.48
CA HIS A 130 0.33 -5.82 23.22
C HIS A 130 1.52 -5.29 22.41
N ARG A 131 2.23 -6.19 21.72
CA ARG A 131 3.39 -5.82 20.87
C ARG A 131 3.03 -4.80 19.79
N HIS A 132 1.80 -4.87 19.27
CA HIS A 132 1.25 -3.97 18.24
C HIS A 132 0.38 -2.85 18.81
N PHE A 133 0.53 -2.49 20.08
CA PHE A 133 -0.23 -1.38 20.66
C PHE A 133 -0.17 -0.11 19.81
N GLY A 134 -1.36 0.38 19.42
CA GLY A 134 -1.56 1.53 18.55
C GLY A 134 -1.65 1.20 17.06
N CYS A 135 -1.29 -0.01 16.63
CA CYS A 135 -1.36 -0.42 15.23
C CYS A 135 -2.79 -0.76 14.79
N VAL A 136 -3.05 -0.55 13.50
CA VAL A 136 -4.31 -0.86 12.84
C VAL A 136 -4.26 -2.28 12.25
N ALA A 137 -5.32 -3.05 12.47
CA ALA A 137 -5.55 -4.33 11.82
C ALA A 137 -6.78 -4.28 10.92
N LEU A 138 -6.70 -4.94 9.76
CA LEU A 138 -7.86 -5.29 8.93
C LEU A 138 -8.60 -6.44 9.63
N VAL A 139 -9.90 -6.23 9.85
CA VAL A 139 -10.80 -7.21 10.49
C VAL A 139 -12.07 -7.45 9.65
N GLU A 140 -12.32 -6.64 8.61
CA GLU A 140 -13.52 -6.65 7.76
C GLU A 140 -14.81 -6.78 8.59
N MET A 141 -15.05 -5.81 9.47
CA MET A 141 -16.20 -5.79 10.39
C MET A 141 -16.27 -7.03 11.29
N GLY A 142 -15.09 -7.57 11.63
CA GLY A 142 -14.98 -8.75 12.46
C GLY A 142 -15.36 -10.02 11.72
N LEU A 143 -15.23 -10.11 10.39
CA LEU A 143 -15.33 -11.35 9.60
C LEU A 143 -13.99 -12.07 9.43
N LEU A 144 -12.89 -11.35 9.63
CA LEU A 144 -11.54 -11.88 9.45
C LEU A 144 -10.82 -11.95 10.78
N MET A 145 -9.92 -12.94 10.90
CA MET A 145 -8.85 -12.85 11.90
C MET A 145 -8.05 -11.56 11.68
N PRO A 146 -7.64 -10.85 12.74
CA PRO A 146 -6.94 -9.58 12.60
C PRO A 146 -5.65 -9.67 11.78
N ARG A 147 -5.46 -8.70 10.88
CA ARG A 147 -4.23 -8.59 10.06
C ARG A 147 -3.64 -7.21 10.15
N TYR A 148 -2.48 -7.06 10.76
CA TYR A 148 -1.86 -5.74 10.92
C TYR A 148 -1.43 -5.19 9.57
N VAL A 149 -1.75 -3.92 9.36
CA VAL A 149 -1.61 -3.29 8.05
C VAL A 149 -0.22 -2.68 7.91
N HIS A 150 0.54 -3.07 6.89
CA HIS A 150 1.82 -2.45 6.52
C HIS A 150 1.71 -1.69 5.19
N GLY A 151 2.76 -1.00 4.79
CA GLY A 151 2.83 -0.33 3.48
C GLY A 151 2.72 -1.31 2.31
N ASP A 152 1.97 -0.93 1.29
CA ASP A 152 1.79 -1.65 0.03
C ASP A 152 2.78 -1.17 -1.06
N TYR A 153 2.69 -1.73 -2.26
CA TYR A 153 3.45 -1.31 -3.43
C TYR A 153 2.70 -0.21 -4.18
N ASP A 154 3.11 1.03 -3.91
CA ASP A 154 2.62 2.20 -4.63
C ASP A 154 3.27 2.27 -6.02
N LEU A 155 2.48 2.05 -7.07
CA LEU A 155 2.94 2.23 -8.44
C LEU A 155 2.99 3.73 -8.77
N TYR A 156 4.15 4.18 -9.24
CA TYR A 156 4.34 5.53 -9.75
C TYR A 156 3.75 5.69 -11.16
N ALA A 157 4.07 4.74 -12.06
CA ALA A 157 3.55 4.72 -13.42
C ALA A 157 3.69 3.32 -14.05
N ILE A 158 2.86 3.04 -15.06
CA ILE A 158 3.12 1.99 -16.05
C ILE A 158 3.31 2.66 -17.40
N VAL A 159 4.39 2.31 -18.10
CA VAL A 159 4.71 2.83 -19.43
C VAL A 159 4.70 1.67 -20.42
N PRO A 160 3.80 1.64 -21.42
CA PRO A 160 3.86 0.64 -22.49
C PRO A 160 5.24 0.68 -23.17
N ALA A 161 5.85 -0.48 -23.42
CA ALA A 161 7.17 -0.52 -24.06
C ALA A 161 7.05 -0.46 -25.57
N ASN A 162 8.00 0.23 -26.23
CA ASN A 162 8.10 0.36 -27.69
C ASN A 162 6.92 1.11 -28.34
N GLN A 163 6.26 1.99 -27.58
CA GLN A 163 5.15 2.81 -28.05
C GLN A 163 5.27 4.20 -27.42
N ASN A 164 4.90 5.24 -28.17
CA ASN A 164 4.83 6.59 -27.61
C ASN A 164 3.82 6.63 -26.46
N PHE A 165 4.30 6.84 -25.24
CA PHE A 165 3.45 6.99 -24.07
C PHE A 165 2.99 8.44 -23.92
N ASN A 166 1.69 8.67 -24.10
CA ASN A 166 1.05 9.93 -23.72
C ASN A 166 0.22 9.69 -22.45
N PRO A 167 0.65 10.18 -21.27
CA PRO A 167 -0.10 10.01 -20.03
C PRO A 167 -1.50 10.63 -20.10
N ASP A 168 -1.69 11.69 -20.89
CA ASP A 168 -2.96 12.41 -21.00
C ASP A 168 -3.99 11.68 -21.88
N ALA A 169 -3.60 10.61 -22.59
CA ALA A 169 -4.46 9.86 -23.50
C ALA A 169 -4.92 8.49 -22.96
N ILE A 170 -4.63 8.17 -21.69
CA ILE A 170 -4.94 6.87 -21.10
C ILE A 170 -6.46 6.72 -20.87
N SER A 171 -7.03 5.61 -21.33
CA SER A 171 -8.41 5.24 -21.00
C SER A 171 -8.50 4.76 -19.54
N ILE A 172 -9.32 5.47 -18.75
CA ILE A 172 -9.49 5.22 -17.32
C ILE A 172 -10.85 4.59 -17.08
N ARG A 173 -10.87 3.42 -16.44
CA ARG A 173 -12.07 2.86 -15.85
C ARG A 173 -12.26 3.45 -14.45
N ARG A 174 -13.44 3.99 -14.20
CA ARG A 174 -13.87 4.38 -12.85
C ARG A 174 -14.51 3.18 -12.16
N SER A 175 -13.98 2.79 -11.02
CA SER A 175 -14.55 1.80 -10.10
C SER A 175 -14.62 2.37 -8.69
N THR A 176 -15.08 1.59 -7.72
CA THR A 176 -15.01 1.92 -6.29
C THR A 176 -14.27 0.82 -5.55
N MET A 177 -13.55 1.19 -4.49
CA MET A 177 -12.86 0.28 -3.60
C MET A 177 -13.25 0.55 -2.16
N GLY A 178 -13.27 -0.50 -1.35
CA GLY A 178 -13.70 -0.42 0.04
C GLY A 178 -14.62 -1.58 0.38
N THR A 179 -15.39 -1.45 1.45
CA THR A 179 -16.33 -2.49 1.86
C THR A 179 -17.74 -2.14 1.38
N THR A 180 -18.45 -3.13 0.84
CA THR A 180 -19.88 -3.04 0.49
C THR A 180 -20.79 -3.47 1.64
N MET A 181 -20.20 -4.00 2.71
CA MET A 181 -20.94 -4.47 3.87
C MET A 181 -21.65 -3.30 4.57
N SER A 182 -22.89 -3.55 4.99
CA SER A 182 -23.73 -2.57 5.66
C SER A 182 -24.21 -3.14 7.00
N PRO A 183 -23.38 -3.11 8.07
CA PRO A 183 -23.81 -3.51 9.39
C PRO A 183 -24.97 -2.67 9.91
N ASP A 184 -25.88 -3.31 10.65
CA ASP A 184 -26.95 -2.62 11.36
C ASP A 184 -26.37 -1.55 12.31
N GLY A 185 -26.95 -0.34 12.26
CA GLY A 185 -26.54 0.79 13.12
C GLY A 185 -25.58 1.80 12.49
N LEU A 186 -25.10 1.59 11.26
CA LEU A 186 -24.35 2.61 10.51
C LEU A 186 -25.27 3.54 9.73
N GLY A 187 -25.14 4.84 9.97
CA GLY A 187 -25.89 5.85 9.19
C GLY A 187 -25.45 5.90 7.72
N HIS A 188 -26.35 6.33 6.84
CA HIS A 188 -26.13 6.43 5.38
C HIS A 188 -24.84 7.19 4.99
N LYS A 189 -24.48 8.24 5.73
CA LYS A 189 -23.25 9.01 5.49
C LYS A 189 -21.98 8.20 5.76
N ALA A 190 -21.99 7.34 6.77
CA ALA A 190 -20.85 6.47 7.05
C ALA A 190 -20.71 5.41 5.96
N LEU A 191 -21.83 4.80 5.53
CA LEU A 191 -21.86 3.81 4.46
C LEU A 191 -21.34 4.37 3.12
N SER A 192 -21.75 5.58 2.73
CA SER A 192 -21.26 6.20 1.49
C SER A 192 -19.77 6.56 1.52
N GLN A 193 -19.19 6.69 2.71
CA GLN A 193 -17.75 6.93 2.90
C GLN A 193 -16.93 5.64 2.95
N MET A 194 -17.57 4.47 3.14
CA MET A 194 -16.87 3.17 3.14
C MET A 194 -16.32 2.77 1.76
N GLN A 195 -16.76 3.44 0.70
CA GLN A 195 -16.26 3.25 -0.65
C GLN A 195 -15.55 4.52 -1.12
N VAL A 196 -14.35 4.33 -1.65
CA VAL A 196 -13.57 5.39 -2.29
C VAL A 196 -13.55 5.18 -3.80
N PRO A 197 -13.58 6.25 -4.61
CA PRO A 197 -13.34 6.15 -6.04
C PRO A 197 -11.98 5.48 -6.32
N ASN A 198 -11.97 4.59 -7.29
CA ASN A 198 -10.77 4.02 -7.89
C ASN A 198 -10.74 4.36 -9.38
N PHE A 199 -9.56 4.68 -9.88
CA PHE A 199 -9.33 4.99 -11.27
C PHE A 199 -8.22 4.06 -11.74
N GLU A 200 -8.53 3.18 -12.68
CA GLU A 200 -7.59 2.17 -13.14
C GLU A 200 -7.65 2.03 -14.66
N SER A 201 -6.49 1.91 -15.31
CA SER A 201 -6.43 1.50 -16.71
C SER A 201 -6.54 -0.02 -16.81
N PRO A 202 -6.98 -0.58 -17.95
CA PRO A 202 -6.96 -2.03 -18.17
C PRO A 202 -5.58 -2.65 -17.93
N LEU A 203 -4.51 -1.97 -18.35
CA LEU A 203 -3.13 -2.41 -18.15
C LEU A 203 -2.74 -2.41 -16.66
N SER A 204 -3.12 -1.37 -15.91
CA SER A 204 -2.92 -1.32 -14.45
C SER A 204 -3.60 -2.48 -13.74
N PHE A 205 -4.85 -2.77 -14.11
CA PHE A 205 -5.61 -3.87 -13.51
C PHE A 205 -4.97 -5.23 -13.81
N GLN A 206 -4.59 -5.47 -15.07
CA GLN A 206 -3.90 -6.71 -15.47
C GLN A 206 -2.57 -6.88 -14.73
N LEU A 207 -1.79 -5.80 -14.60
CA LEU A 207 -0.53 -5.82 -13.88
C LEU A 207 -0.73 -6.16 -12.39
N ALA A 208 -1.61 -5.43 -11.72
CA ALA A 208 -1.90 -5.62 -10.30
C ALA A 208 -2.36 -7.06 -10.02
N ASN A 209 -3.26 -7.59 -10.86
CA ASN A 209 -3.72 -8.97 -10.76
C ASN A 209 -2.57 -9.97 -10.94
N TYR A 210 -1.75 -9.80 -11.97
CA TYR A 210 -0.63 -10.71 -12.21
C TYR A 210 0.34 -10.75 -11.02
N ILE A 211 0.70 -9.59 -10.47
CA ILE A 211 1.60 -9.49 -9.33
C ILE A 211 0.98 -10.10 -8.07
N ASN A 212 -0.25 -9.70 -7.71
CA ASN A 212 -0.91 -10.16 -6.49
C ASN A 212 -1.14 -11.69 -6.52
N THR A 213 -1.54 -12.24 -7.67
CA THR A 213 -1.70 -13.70 -7.84
C THR A 213 -0.37 -14.44 -7.79
N SER A 214 0.69 -13.90 -8.37
CA SER A 214 2.04 -14.49 -8.28
C SER A 214 2.55 -14.50 -6.83
N ILE A 215 2.32 -13.42 -6.07
CA ILE A 215 2.64 -13.37 -4.64
C ILE A 215 1.82 -14.41 -3.88
N ALA A 216 0.52 -14.53 -4.17
CA ALA A 216 -0.38 -15.47 -3.50
C ALA A 216 0.11 -16.92 -3.61
N MET A 217 0.72 -17.31 -4.73
CA MET A 217 1.29 -18.65 -4.92
C MET A 217 2.46 -18.98 -3.98
N SER A 218 3.10 -17.97 -3.41
CA SER A 218 4.25 -18.12 -2.50
C SER A 218 3.98 -17.65 -1.06
N SER A 219 2.83 -17.02 -0.82
CA SER A 219 2.47 -16.45 0.47
C SER A 219 1.84 -17.53 1.37
N PRO A 220 2.19 -17.59 2.67
CA PRO A 220 1.47 -18.43 3.63
C PRO A 220 0.04 -17.91 3.91
N ASP A 221 -0.34 -16.77 3.33
CA ASP A 221 -1.51 -16.00 3.69
C ASP A 221 -2.08 -15.26 2.47
N LEU A 222 -3.25 -15.67 1.98
CA LEU A 222 -3.88 -15.12 0.78
C LEU A 222 -4.25 -13.64 0.91
N LEU A 223 -4.55 -13.15 2.12
CA LEU A 223 -4.79 -11.72 2.31
C LEU A 223 -3.48 -10.94 2.48
N GLY A 224 -2.40 -11.62 2.86
CA GLY A 224 -1.06 -11.05 2.87
C GLY A 224 -0.48 -10.85 1.47
N SER A 225 -1.09 -11.40 0.42
CA SER A 225 -0.59 -11.29 -0.96
C SER A 225 -1.13 -10.10 -1.74
N LEU A 226 -2.11 -9.37 -1.21
CA LEU A 226 -2.66 -8.16 -1.83
C LEU A 226 -1.73 -6.97 -1.56
N MET A 227 -0.83 -6.72 -2.51
CA MET A 227 0.27 -5.76 -2.38
C MET A 227 0.21 -4.61 -3.37
N VAL A 228 -0.43 -4.77 -4.52
CA VAL A 228 -0.71 -3.68 -5.46
C VAL A 228 -2.20 -3.40 -5.36
N ASN A 229 -2.59 -2.40 -4.56
CA ASN A 229 -3.97 -2.24 -4.10
C ASN A 229 -4.70 -1.03 -4.69
N HIS A 230 -4.04 -0.17 -5.47
CA HIS A 230 -4.72 0.91 -6.17
C HIS A 230 -4.11 1.25 -7.53
N GLY A 231 -4.98 1.70 -8.43
CA GLY A 231 -4.65 2.15 -9.77
C GLY A 231 -4.26 3.62 -9.87
N GLU A 232 -3.81 4.30 -8.80
CA GLU A 232 -3.40 5.73 -8.79
C GLU A 232 -2.20 6.08 -9.74
N GLN A 233 -1.98 5.29 -10.79
CA GLN A 233 -1.29 5.65 -12.02
C GLN A 233 -1.91 6.86 -12.73
N VAL A 234 -3.09 7.30 -12.31
CA VAL A 234 -3.68 8.56 -12.78
C VAL A 234 -3.20 9.74 -11.95
N ASN A 235 -1.89 9.81 -11.70
CA ASN A 235 -1.22 11.06 -11.43
C ASN A 235 -0.98 11.77 -12.78
N ILE A 236 -2.06 11.93 -13.56
CA ILE A 236 -2.06 12.64 -14.85
C ILE A 236 -2.07 14.14 -14.54
N GLY A 237 -1.20 14.88 -15.21
CA GLY A 237 -1.04 16.32 -15.07
C GLY A 237 0.03 16.75 -14.04
N PRO A 238 0.19 18.06 -13.83
CA PRO A 238 1.30 18.64 -13.05
C PRO A 238 1.50 18.09 -11.63
N LYS A 239 0.43 17.57 -11.01
CA LYS A 239 0.46 17.03 -9.63
C LYS A 239 1.11 15.65 -9.54
N GLY A 240 1.23 14.93 -10.65
CA GLY A 240 1.82 13.60 -10.72
C GLY A 240 3.31 13.55 -10.95
N TYR A 241 3.89 14.65 -11.46
CA TYR A 241 5.31 14.79 -11.71
C TYR A 241 6.05 15.19 -10.42
N THR A 242 6.17 14.24 -9.48
CA THR A 242 6.92 14.49 -8.24
C THR A 242 8.42 14.27 -8.42
N TYR A 243 8.83 13.50 -9.43
CA TYR A 243 10.22 13.08 -9.69
C TYR A 243 10.89 12.47 -8.45
N GLU A 244 10.09 11.87 -7.56
CA GLU A 244 10.62 11.15 -6.42
C GLU A 244 11.44 9.94 -6.89
N PRO A 245 12.38 9.44 -6.07
CA PRO A 245 13.10 8.23 -6.43
C PRO A 245 12.14 7.06 -6.64
N VAL A 246 12.27 6.37 -7.78
CA VAL A 246 11.46 5.20 -8.14
C VAL A 246 12.34 4.07 -8.65
N LEU A 247 11.90 2.83 -8.42
CA LEU A 247 12.46 1.65 -9.08
C LEU A 247 11.73 1.44 -10.41
N ALA A 248 12.44 1.57 -11.52
CA ALA A 248 11.93 1.25 -12.85
C ALA A 248 12.30 -0.20 -13.19
N ILE A 249 11.29 -1.06 -13.34
CA ILE A 249 11.40 -2.42 -13.87
C ILE A 249 11.15 -2.36 -15.38
N LEU A 250 12.02 -2.99 -16.16
CA LEU A 250 12.03 -2.89 -17.62
C LEU A 250 11.31 -4.07 -18.28
N ALA A 251 10.61 -3.81 -19.39
CA ALA A 251 10.04 -4.86 -20.24
C ALA A 251 11.12 -5.74 -20.92
N GLN A 252 12.28 -5.14 -21.20
CA GLN A 252 13.45 -5.79 -21.79
C GLN A 252 14.72 -5.34 -21.05
N PRO A 253 15.75 -6.19 -20.92
CA PRO A 253 16.94 -5.84 -20.17
C PRO A 253 17.78 -4.81 -20.94
N LYS A 254 18.25 -3.77 -20.25
CA LYS A 254 19.20 -2.79 -20.79
C LYS A 254 20.56 -3.06 -20.16
N ASN A 255 21.57 -3.36 -20.98
CA ASN A 255 22.91 -3.75 -20.52
C ASN A 255 22.88 -4.91 -19.50
N GLY A 256 22.02 -5.91 -19.74
CA GLY A 256 21.86 -7.08 -18.86
C GLY A 256 21.07 -6.82 -17.57
N GLN A 257 20.62 -5.58 -17.32
CA GLN A 257 19.85 -5.23 -16.13
C GLN A 257 18.35 -5.11 -16.45
N TRP A 258 17.52 -5.69 -15.58
CA TRP A 258 16.06 -5.65 -15.67
C TRP A 258 15.42 -4.52 -14.87
N ALA A 259 16.21 -3.80 -14.09
CA ALA A 259 15.73 -2.72 -13.26
C ALA A 259 16.81 -1.66 -13.08
N ARG A 260 16.38 -0.41 -12.86
CA ARG A 260 17.24 0.71 -12.46
C ARG A 260 16.46 1.68 -11.56
N ILE A 261 17.15 2.41 -10.70
CA ILE A 261 16.53 3.47 -9.90
C ILE A 261 16.62 4.79 -10.68
N LEU A 262 15.49 5.48 -10.82
CA LEU A 262 15.44 6.85 -11.32
C LEU A 262 15.41 7.80 -10.11
N VAL A 263 16.33 8.75 -10.03
CA VAL A 263 16.50 9.59 -8.83
C VAL A 263 16.20 11.05 -9.12
N THR A 264 16.60 11.51 -10.30
CA THR A 264 16.54 12.90 -10.71
C THR A 264 15.46 13.11 -11.77
N ARG A 265 15.05 14.37 -11.95
CA ARG A 265 14.12 14.73 -13.02
C ARG A 265 14.65 14.30 -14.39
N GLU A 266 15.95 14.48 -14.61
CA GLU A 266 16.65 14.12 -15.83
C GLU A 266 16.58 12.60 -16.09
N ASP A 267 16.75 11.77 -15.05
CA ASP A 267 16.61 10.31 -15.16
C ASP A 267 15.20 9.89 -15.62
N HIS A 268 14.18 10.52 -15.04
CA HIS A 268 12.78 10.28 -15.38
C HIS A 268 12.48 10.71 -16.82
N GLU A 269 12.85 11.93 -17.21
CA GLU A 269 12.63 12.44 -18.56
C GLU A 269 13.40 11.64 -19.61
N GLN A 270 14.64 11.25 -19.33
CA GLN A 270 15.41 10.36 -20.20
C GLN A 270 14.73 8.98 -20.30
N PHE A 271 14.25 8.44 -19.19
CA PHE A 271 13.53 7.17 -19.19
C PHE A 271 12.30 7.20 -20.11
N TYR A 272 11.48 8.26 -20.05
CA TYR A 272 10.29 8.41 -20.89
C TYR A 272 10.60 8.67 -22.37
N ARG A 273 11.79 9.19 -22.71
CA ARG A 273 12.20 9.39 -24.11
C ARG A 273 12.77 8.12 -24.75
N GLU A 274 13.37 7.24 -23.95
CA GLU A 274 14.15 6.08 -24.44
C GLU A 274 13.34 4.79 -24.59
N ASN A 275 12.10 4.72 -24.12
CA ASN A 275 11.30 3.49 -24.01
C ASN A 275 9.87 3.68 -24.49
#